data_AF-A0A6M3MCJ7-F1
#
_entry.id   AF-A0A6M3MCJ7-F1
#
_cell.length_a   1.000
_cell.length_b   1.000
_cell.length_c   1.000
_cell.angle_alpha   90.00
_cell.angle_beta   90.00
_cell.angle_gamma   90.00
#
_symmetry.space_group_name_H-M   'P 1'
#
loop_
_entity.id
_entity.type
_entity.pdbx_description
1 polymer ?
#
loop_
_entity_poly.entity_id
_entity_poly.type
_entity_poly.pdbx_seq_one_letter_code
_entity_poly.pdbx_strand_id
1 'polypeptide(L)' 'MTREVTQEYDCPHSMDFDLEGDSLVYKGQRFHCSGCRGEHTAGVDVEVSTMVEDGEDRSWPDLPESAEALRALMRG' A
#
# COMPACT_ATOMS: atom_id res chain seq x y z
N MET A 1 0.79 21.17 6.32
CA MET A 1 1.51 19.91 6.51
C MET A 1 0.87 18.93 5.54
N THR A 2 1.66 18.11 4.87
CA THR A 2 1.16 17.21 3.81
C THR A 2 1.00 15.83 4.44
N ARG A 3 -0.21 15.28 4.41
CA ARG A 3 -0.49 13.90 4.78
C ARG A 3 0.23 12.96 3.81
N GLU A 4 0.94 11.98 4.33
CA GLU A 4 1.69 10.98 3.55
C GLU A 4 1.12 9.59 3.82
N VAL A 5 0.98 8.80 2.75
CA VAL A 5 0.50 7.42 2.82
C VAL A 5 1.54 6.54 2.15
N THR A 6 2.05 5.57 2.89
CA THR A 6 3.02 4.59 2.42
C THR A 6 2.45 3.21 2.69
N GLN A 7 2.70 2.29 1.77
CA GLN A 7 2.38 0.88 1.95
C GLN A 7 3.63 0.05 1.79
N GLU A 8 3.74 -1.04 2.55
CA GLU A 8 4.85 -1.98 2.46
C GLU A 8 4.28 -3.37 2.22
N TYR A 9 4.92 -4.16 1.35
CA TYR A 9 4.58 -5.55 1.14
C TYR A 9 5.82 -6.44 1.14
N ASP A 10 5.69 -7.62 1.76
CA ASP A 10 6.70 -8.67 1.73
C ASP A 10 6.50 -9.52 0.46
N CYS A 11 7.46 -9.46 -0.44
CA CYS A 11 7.42 -10.26 -1.66
C CYS A 11 7.97 -11.68 -1.38
N PRO A 12 7.19 -12.75 -1.58
CA PRO A 12 7.61 -14.13 -1.27
C PRO A 12 8.77 -14.65 -2.13
N HIS A 13 9.17 -13.89 -3.15
CA HIS A 13 10.22 -14.23 -4.09
C HIS A 13 11.36 -13.21 -4.13
N SER A 14 11.34 -12.20 -3.23
CA SER A 14 12.32 -11.10 -3.19
C SER A 14 12.41 -10.54 -1.76
N MET A 15 12.86 -9.29 -1.62
CA MET A 15 12.81 -8.48 -0.39
C MET A 15 11.49 -7.70 -0.26
N ASP A 16 11.33 -6.97 0.84
CA ASP A 16 10.23 -6.04 1.07
C ASP A 16 10.32 -4.81 0.16
N PHE A 17 9.16 -4.24 -0.17
CA PHE A 17 9.07 -3.06 -1.03
C PHE A 17 8.02 -2.08 -0.56
N ASP A 18 8.38 -0.81 -0.66
CA ASP A 18 7.47 0.31 -0.44
C ASP A 18 6.67 0.65 -1.71
N LEU A 19 5.42 1.04 -1.49
CA LEU A 19 4.50 1.60 -2.47
C LEU A 19 4.11 3.00 -2.00
N GLU A 20 4.24 3.97 -2.89
CA GLU A 20 3.98 5.38 -2.62
C GLU A 20 3.25 6.03 -3.81
N GLY A 21 2.49 7.09 -3.54
CA GLY A 21 1.80 7.87 -4.56
C GLY A 21 0.89 7.02 -5.44
N ASP A 22 1.10 7.07 -6.77
CA ASP A 22 0.30 6.34 -7.75
C ASP A 22 0.53 4.81 -7.73
N SER A 23 1.54 4.34 -6.99
CA SER A 23 1.83 2.90 -6.84
C SER A 23 1.04 2.25 -5.70
N LEU A 24 0.36 3.05 -4.87
CA LEU A 24 -0.47 2.55 -3.78
C LEU A 24 -1.60 1.65 -4.30
N VAL A 25 -1.93 0.64 -3.52
CA VAL A 25 -2.90 -0.39 -3.87
C VAL A 25 -4.02 -0.50 -2.85
N TYR A 26 -5.16 -1.03 -3.30
CA TYR A 26 -6.25 -1.47 -2.44
C TYR A 26 -6.37 -2.99 -2.46
N LYS A 27 -7.03 -3.56 -1.46
CA LYS A 27 -7.20 -5.00 -1.30
C LYS A 27 -7.85 -5.64 -2.54
N GLY A 28 -7.27 -6.75 -2.99
CA GLY A 28 -7.70 -7.44 -4.20
C GLY A 28 -7.23 -6.80 -5.51
N GLN A 29 -6.53 -5.66 -5.47
CA GLN A 29 -5.92 -5.07 -6.67
C GLN A 29 -4.71 -5.88 -7.10
N ARG A 30 -4.65 -6.19 -8.40
CA ARG A 30 -3.44 -6.73 -9.03
C ARG A 30 -2.44 -5.62 -9.31
N PHE A 31 -1.19 -5.87 -8.99
CA PHE A 31 -0.07 -4.96 -9.25
C PHE A 31 1.18 -5.73 -9.66
N HIS A 32 2.10 -5.04 -10.33
CA HIS A 32 3.37 -5.60 -10.76
C HIS A 32 4.44 -5.38 -9.68
N CYS A 33 5.04 -6.46 -9.18
CA CYS A 33 6.12 -6.39 -8.21
C CYS A 33 7.45 -6.01 -8.89
N SER A 34 8.08 -4.94 -8.43
CA SER A 34 9.37 -4.48 -8.95
C SER A 34 10.52 -5.45 -8.66
N GLY A 35 10.44 -6.21 -7.57
CA GLY A 35 11.45 -7.21 -7.17
C GLY A 35 11.43 -8.46 -8.04
N CYS A 36 10.34 -9.24 -7.96
CA CYS A 36 10.24 -10.52 -8.66
C CYS A 36 9.79 -10.39 -10.13
N ARG A 37 9.36 -9.19 -10.56
CA ARG A 37 8.78 -8.89 -11.90
C ARG A 37 7.50 -9.67 -12.21
N GLY A 38 6.88 -10.27 -11.19
CA GLY A 38 5.61 -10.98 -11.28
C GLY A 38 4.43 -10.06 -10.97
N GLU A 39 3.22 -10.61 -11.13
CA GLU A 39 2.00 -9.98 -10.66
C GLU A 39 1.59 -10.56 -9.30
N HIS A 40 1.14 -9.68 -8.41
CA HIS A 40 0.60 -10.03 -7.10
C HIS A 40 -0.74 -9.33 -6.88
N THR A 41 -1.56 -9.93 -6.04
CA THR A 41 -2.85 -9.40 -5.59
C THR A 41 -2.72 -8.95 -4.14
N ALA A 42 -2.89 -7.64 -3.91
CA ALA A 42 -2.72 -7.04 -2.58
C ALA A 42 -3.69 -7.61 -1.53
N GLY A 43 -3.18 -8.03 -0.38
CA GLY A 43 -3.97 -8.66 0.69
C GLY A 43 -4.51 -10.05 0.36
N VAL A 44 -4.06 -10.66 -0.75
CA VAL A 44 -4.44 -12.03 -1.17
C VAL A 44 -3.20 -12.88 -1.44
N ASP A 45 -2.36 -12.46 -2.39
CA ASP A 45 -1.10 -13.14 -2.70
C ASP A 45 0.04 -12.70 -1.77
N VAL A 46 -0.01 -11.43 -1.33
CA VAL A 46 0.96 -10.80 -0.43
C VAL A 46 0.23 -9.97 0.62
N GLU A 47 0.73 -9.97 1.86
CA GLU A 47 0.28 -9.05 2.89
C GLU A 47 0.80 -7.64 2.58
N VAL A 48 -0.05 -6.63 2.77
CA VAL A 48 0.31 -5.22 2.53
C VAL A 48 -0.05 -4.43 3.77
N SER A 49 0.96 -3.86 4.43
CA SER A 49 0.80 -2.95 5.55
C SER A 49 0.59 -1.54 5.04
N THR A 50 -0.29 -0.76 5.68
CA THR A 50 -0.51 0.65 5.35
C THR A 50 -0.10 1.53 6.52
N MET A 51 0.69 2.56 6.26
CA MET A 51 1.06 3.60 7.22
C MET A 51 0.57 4.95 6.71
N VAL A 52 0.08 5.78 7.63
CA VAL A 52 -0.29 7.16 7.36
C VAL A 52 0.40 8.09 8.34
N GLU A 53 1.11 9.08 7.81
CA GLU A 53 1.74 10.16 8.58
C GLU A 53 0.98 11.46 8.35
N ASP A 54 0.55 12.11 9.43
CA ASP A 54 -0.18 13.38 9.42
C ASP A 54 0.47 14.35 10.43
N GLY A 55 1.48 15.09 9.97
CA GLY A 55 2.30 15.92 10.85
C GLY A 55 3.18 15.06 11.77
N GLU A 56 2.94 15.10 13.08
CA GLU A 56 3.64 14.29 14.08
C GLU A 56 2.90 12.97 14.39
N ASP A 57 1.65 12.84 13.91
CA ASP A 57 0.82 11.66 14.15
C ASP A 57 1.09 10.56 13.12
N ARG A 58 1.18 9.32 13.61
CA ARG A 58 1.32 8.11 12.78
C ARG A 58 0.22 7.11 13.09
N SER A 59 -0.34 6.52 12.04
CA SER A 59 -1.36 5.46 12.18
C SER A 59 -1.14 4.34 11.18
N TRP A 60 -1.65 3.15 11.52
CA TRP A 60 -1.56 1.93 10.73
C TRP A 60 -2.96 1.38 10.46
N PRO A 61 -3.74 2.03 9.57
CA PRO A 61 -5.06 1.53 9.21
C PRO A 61 -4.96 0.24 8.41
N ASP A 62 -6.08 -0.48 8.32
CA ASP A 62 -6.21 -1.62 7.41
C ASP A 62 -5.98 -1.19 5.95
N LEU A 63 -5.50 -2.13 5.14
CA LEU A 63 -5.39 -1.97 3.69
C LEU A 63 -6.76 -1.53 3.11
N PRO A 64 -6.84 -0.44 2.34
CA PRO A 64 -8.11 0.05 1.83
C PRO A 64 -8.86 -1.02 1.02
N GLU A 65 -10.17 -1.16 1.25
CA GLU A 65 -10.98 -2.21 0.60
C GLU A 65 -11.38 -1.84 -0.85
N SER A 66 -11.09 -0.62 -1.31
CA SER A 66 -11.41 -0.17 -2.68
C SER A 66 -10.56 1.02 -3.12
N ALA A 67 -10.57 1.29 -4.44
CA ALA A 67 -9.96 2.48 -5.01
C ALA A 67 -10.53 3.79 -4.45
N GLU A 68 -11.82 3.80 -4.08
CA GLU A 68 -12.45 4.98 -3.47
C GLU A 68 -11.96 5.20 -2.06
N ALA A 69 -11.86 4.13 -1.26
CA ALA A 69 -11.31 4.17 0.09
C ALA A 69 -9.84 4.61 0.09
N LEU A 70 -9.02 4.12 -0.85
CA LEU A 70 -7.63 4.55 -1.01
C LEU A 70 -7.54 6.04 -1.33
N ARG A 71 -8.34 6.54 -2.28
CA ARG A 71 -8.36 7.97 -2.61
C ARG A 71 -8.84 8.83 -1.45
N ALA A 72 -9.80 8.34 -0.65
CA ALA A 72 -10.23 9.03 0.56
C ALA A 72 -9.09 9.09 1.59
N LEU A 73 -8.39 7.98 1.81
CA LEU A 73 -7.27 7.89 2.72
C LEU A 73 -6.13 8.86 2.34
N MET A 74 -5.81 8.97 1.05
CA MET A 74 -4.77 9.88 0.55
C MET A 74 -5.15 11.36 0.68
N ARG A 75 -6.45 11.69 0.75
CA ARG A 75 -6.90 13.08 0.85
C ARG A 75 -6.93 13.63 2.27
N GLY A 76 -7.05 12.76 3.28
CA GLY A 76 -7.18 13.15 4.68
C GLY A 76 -8.57 13.69 5.00
#